data_AF-A0A1A8BQB2-F1
#
_entry.id   AF-A0A1A8BQB2-F1
#
_cell.length_a   1.000
_cell.length_b   1.000
_cell.length_c   1.000
_cell.angle_alpha   90.00
_cell.angle_beta   90.00
_cell.angle_gamma   90.00
#
_symmetry.space_group_name_H-M   'P 1'
#
loop_
_entity.id
_entity.type
_entity.pdbx_description
1 polymer ?
#
loop_
_entity_poly.entity_id
_entity_poly.type
_entity_poly.pdbx_seq_one_letter_code
_entity_poly.pdbx_strand_id
1 'polypeptide(L)' 'PELYKEALNCEWIIEAPPGYPIKIIFDKFRTEVNYDVLEVRDGRFPSSPLIGSYQGTQVPQFLISTSNFLYLLFTSG' A
#
# COMPACT_ATOMS: atom_id res chain seq x y z
N PRO A 1 5.25 -0.32 -18.74
CA PRO A 1 4.54 0.52 -17.76
C PRO A 1 5.01 1.97 -17.89
N GLU A 2 4.09 2.92 -17.82
CA GLU A 2 4.42 4.36 -17.74
C GLU A 2 4.84 4.74 -16.32
N LEU A 3 5.60 5.83 -16.18
CA LEU A 3 5.99 6.38 -14.89
C LEU A 3 4.79 7.08 -14.23
N TYR A 4 4.72 7.03 -12.90
CA TYR A 4 3.75 7.85 -12.15
C TYR A 4 4.14 9.34 -12.22
N LYS A 5 3.17 10.21 -11.93
CA LYS A 5 3.38 11.67 -11.86
C LYS A 5 3.97 12.06 -10.51
N GLU A 6 4.59 13.24 -10.46
CA GLU A 6 5.03 13.88 -9.20
C GLU A 6 3.86 14.51 -8.44
N ALA A 7 4.10 14.83 -7.17
CA ALA A 7 3.18 15.42 -6.20
C ALA A 7 1.82 14.70 -6.08
N LEU A 8 1.82 13.36 -6.17
CA LEU A 8 0.63 12.54 -6.01
C LEU A 8 0.32 12.26 -4.54
N ASN A 9 -0.97 12.21 -4.24
CA ASN A 9 -1.52 11.65 -3.02
C ASN A 9 -2.69 10.73 -3.44
N CYS A 10 -2.42 9.43 -3.50
CA CYS A 10 -3.37 8.44 -4.00
C CYS A 10 -3.78 7.49 -2.89
N GLU A 11 -5.10 7.40 -2.68
CA GLU A 11 -5.70 6.59 -1.62
C GLU A 11 -6.53 5.45 -2.23
N TRP A 12 -6.37 4.25 -1.67
CA TRP A 12 -7.22 3.10 -2.00
C TRP A 12 -7.72 2.43 -0.73
N ILE A 13 -9.00 2.06 -0.75
CA ILE A 13 -9.61 1.17 0.25
C ILE A 13 -9.98 -0.12 -0.47
N ILE A 14 -9.36 -1.22 -0.05
CA ILE A 14 -9.68 -2.56 -0.54
C ILE A 14 -10.56 -3.23 0.49
N GLU A 15 -11.71 -3.74 0.05
CA GLU A 15 -12.69 -4.40 0.90
C GLU A 15 -12.96 -5.82 0.40
N ALA A 16 -12.88 -6.78 1.32
CA ALA A 16 -13.31 -8.15 1.12
C ALA A 16 -14.62 -8.43 1.88
N PRO A 17 -15.33 -9.53 1.58
CA PRO A 17 -16.47 -9.95 2.39
C PRO A 17 -16.12 -10.08 3.88
N PRO A 18 -17.04 -9.80 4.79
CA PRO A 18 -16.79 -9.90 6.23
C PRO A 18 -16.22 -11.27 6.62
N GLY A 19 -15.17 -11.26 7.45
CA GLY A 19 -14.48 -12.45 7.93
C GLY A 19 -13.38 -12.99 7.00
N TYR A 20 -13.17 -12.39 5.82
CA TYR A 20 -12.09 -12.78 4.91
C TYR A 20 -10.92 -11.79 4.98
N PRO A 21 -9.71 -12.24 5.37
CA PRO A 21 -8.52 -11.40 5.31
C PRO A 21 -8.06 -11.20 3.85
N ILE A 22 -7.37 -10.10 3.60
CA ILE A 22 -6.84 -9.73 2.30
C ILE A 22 -5.34 -10.04 2.28
N LYS A 23 -4.92 -10.83 1.28
CA LYS A 23 -3.50 -11.03 0.96
C LYS A 23 -3.10 -10.13 -0.20
N ILE A 24 -2.12 -9.26 0.01
CA ILE A 24 -1.55 -8.40 -1.04
C ILE A 24 -0.18 -8.93 -1.46
N ILE A 25 0.06 -8.96 -2.77
CA ILE A 25 1.31 -9.40 -3.39
C ILE A 25 1.68 -8.35 -4.44
N PHE A 26 2.94 -7.94 -4.46
CA PHE A 26 3.46 -7.02 -5.48
C PHE A 26 4.18 -7.83 -6.56
N ASP A 27 3.77 -7.70 -7.82
CA ASP A 27 4.48 -8.30 -8.96
C ASP A 27 5.77 -7.50 -9.27
N LYS A 28 5.65 -6.16 -9.25
CA LYS A 28 6.74 -5.22 -9.53
C LYS A 28 6.62 -4.03 -8.60
N PHE A 29 7.76 -3.50 -8.15
CA PHE A 29 7.82 -2.33 -7.29
C PHE A 29 9.01 -1.47 -7.68
N ARG A 30 8.75 -0.18 -7.92
CA ARG A 30 9.78 0.81 -8.26
C ARG A 30 9.26 2.20 -7.92
N THR A 31 9.84 2.81 -6.91
CA THR A 31 9.62 4.21 -6.51
C THR A 31 10.95 4.90 -6.23
N GLU A 32 10.95 6.23 -6.07
CA GLU A 32 12.15 6.97 -5.66
C GLU A 32 12.42 6.82 -4.16
N VAL A 33 13.67 6.58 -3.78
CA VAL A 33 14.08 6.37 -2.38
C VAL A 33 14.11 7.71 -1.65
N ASN A 34 13.51 7.79 -0.47
CA ASN A 34 13.39 8.96 0.40
C ASN A 34 12.40 10.05 -0.05
N TYR A 35 11.78 9.92 -1.22
CA TYR A 35 10.79 10.87 -1.74
C TYR A 35 9.40 10.26 -1.85
N ASP A 36 9.33 9.01 -2.33
CA ASP A 36 8.07 8.34 -2.59
C ASP A 36 7.84 7.20 -1.61
N VAL A 37 6.61 7.06 -1.12
CA VAL A 37 6.24 6.02 -0.17
C VAL A 37 4.90 5.40 -0.50
N LEU A 38 4.84 4.08 -0.45
CA LEU A 38 3.59 3.33 -0.36
C LEU A 38 3.41 2.85 1.08
N GLU A 39 2.38 3.34 1.75
CA GLU A 39 1.91 2.83 3.04
C GLU A 39 0.79 1.81 2.83
N VAL A 40 0.82 0.73 3.62
CA VAL A 40 -0.23 -0.29 3.71
C VAL A 40 -0.68 -0.40 5.16
N ARG A 41 -1.97 -0.20 5.40
CA ARG A 41 -2.58 -0.18 6.74
C ARG A 41 -3.66 -1.25 6.87
N ASP A 42 -3.70 -1.91 8.02
CA ASP A 42 -4.66 -2.99 8.32
C ASP A 42 -5.98 -2.43 8.86
N GLY A 43 -6.94 -2.25 7.97
CA GLY A 43 -8.22 -1.64 8.26
C GLY A 43 -8.64 -0.63 7.20
N ARG A 44 -9.77 0.04 7.44
CA ARG A 44 -10.43 0.90 6.46
C ARG A 44 -9.91 2.35 6.43
N PHE A 45 -9.17 2.78 7.45
CA PHE A 45 -8.95 4.20 7.72
C PHE A 45 -7.46 4.57 7.67
N PRO A 46 -7.11 5.84 7.42
CA PRO A 46 -5.74 6.32 7.51
C PRO A 46 -5.13 6.12 8.91
N SER A 47 -5.97 6.11 9.95
CA SER A 47 -5.56 5.85 11.33
C SER A 47 -5.38 4.36 11.67
N SER A 48 -5.69 3.45 10.74
CA SER A 48 -5.49 2.02 10.92
C SER A 48 -4.01 1.67 11.11
N PRO A 49 -3.69 0.57 11.83
CA PRO A 49 -2.32 0.13 12.06
C PRO A 49 -1.50 0.02 10.78
N LEU A 50 -0.31 0.64 10.77
CA LEU A 50 0.63 0.52 9.66
C LEU A 50 1.28 -0.87 9.67
N ILE A 51 1.11 -1.62 8.58
CA ILE A 51 1.66 -2.98 8.43
C ILE A 51 2.71 -3.08 7.32
N GLY A 52 2.85 -2.05 6.50
CA GLY A 52 3.91 -1.94 5.50
C GLY A 52 4.18 -0.49 5.10
N SER A 53 5.45 -0.16 4.90
CA SER A 53 5.89 1.11 4.31
C SER A 53 7.05 0.80 3.38
N TYR A 54 6.88 1.14 2.10
CA TYR A 54 7.76 0.69 1.03
C TYR A 54 8.22 1.83 0.15
N GLN A 55 9.50 1.78 -0.23
CA GLN A 55 10.13 2.71 -1.15
C GLN A 55 11.26 1.99 -1.92
N GLY A 56 11.73 2.60 -3.00
CA GLY A 56 12.82 2.07 -3.82
C GLY A 56 12.37 0.97 -4.76
N THR A 57 13.27 0.03 -5.06
CA THR A 57 13.08 -0.97 -6.14
C THR A 57 12.97 -2.40 -5.64
N GLN A 58 13.09 -2.64 -4.33
CA GLN A 58 12.90 -3.96 -3.77
C GLN A 58 11.41 -4.29 -3.76
N VAL A 59 11.05 -5.43 -4.39
CA VAL A 59 9.68 -5.94 -4.34
C VAL A 59 9.37 -6.38 -2.90
N PRO A 60 8.34 -5.80 -2.26
CA PRO A 60 7.97 -6.20 -0.90
C PRO A 60 7.54 -7.66 -0.80
N GLN A 61 7.73 -8.27 0.37
CA GLN A 61 7.08 -9.53 0.69
C GLN A 61 5.56 -9.34 0.77
N PHE A 62 4.82 -10.45 0.60
CA PHE A 62 3.37 -10.40 0.74
C PHE A 62 2.97 -10.00 2.16
N LEU A 63 1.84 -9.31 2.29
CA LEU A 63 1.18 -9.02 3.56
C LEU A 63 -0.17 -9.71 3.61
N ILE A 64 -0.66 -9.97 4.82
CA ILE A 64 -2.00 -10.48 5.09
C ILE A 64 -2.62 -9.57 6.15
N SER A 65 -3.80 -9.00 5.87
CA SER A 65 -4.54 -8.21 6.85
C SER A 65 -5.15 -9.10 7.93
N THR A 66 -5.40 -8.52 9.10
CA THR A 66 -6.21 -9.17 10.15
C THR A 66 -7.69 -8.83 10.00
N SER A 67 -8.01 -7.71 9.36
CA SER A 67 -9.38 -7.31 9.03
C SER A 67 -9.76 -7.67 7.58
N ASN A 68 -11.03 -7.43 7.20
CA ASN A 68 -11.48 -7.52 5.81
C ASN A 68 -11.21 -6.24 4.99
N PHE A 69 -10.37 -5.34 5.51
CA PHE A 69 -10.01 -4.08 4.87
C PHE A 69 -8.50 -3.89 4.78
N LEU A 70 -8.06 -3.27 3.70
CA LEU A 70 -6.75 -2.63 3.62
C LEU A 70 -6.92 -1.19 3.16
N TYR A 71 -6.15 -0.30 3.77
CA TYR A 71 -6.01 1.09 3.33
C TYR A 71 -4.59 1.26 2.78
N LEU A 72 -4.48 1.73 1.54
CA LEU A 72 -3.21 2.02 0.87
C LEU A 72 -3.12 3.50 0.60
N LEU A 73 -1.97 4.10 0.90
CA LEU A 73 -1.64 5.48 0.57
C LEU A 73 -0.31 5.54 -0.16
N PHE A 74 -0.32 6.00 -1.41
CA PHE A 74 0.88 6.33 -2.15
C PHE A 74 1.07 7.84 -2.18
N THR A 75 2.23 8.30 -1.71
CA THR A 75 2.64 9.71 -1.80
C THR A 75 3.90 9.79 -2.65
N SER A 76 3.96 10.74 -3.58
CA SER A 76 5.18 11.05 -4.33
C SER A 76 5.65 12.48 -4.06
N GLY A 77 6.97 12.68 -4.17
CA GLY A 77 7.60 14.01 -4.13
C GLY A 77 7.09 14.94 -5.21
#